data_AF-B8BQD3-F1
#
_entry.id   AF-B8BQD3-F1
#
_cell.length_a   1.000
_cell.length_b   1.000
_cell.length_c   1.000
_cell.angle_alpha   90.00
_cell.angle_beta   90.00
_cell.angle_gamma   90.00
#
_symmetry.space_group_name_H-M   'P 1'
#
loop_
_entity.id
_entity.type
_entity.pdbx_description
1 polymer ?
#
loop_
_entity_poly.entity_id
_entity_poly.type
_entity_poly.pdbx_seq_one_letter_code
_entity_poly.pdbx_strand_id
1 'polypeptide(L)'
;MPPSSTRAANRAKTLRKATSSLSEDDLANAEKVMRHRTESMASRARNVTPLTDEELDDVINSLQNITPHDSKIDWNQLRRLLGDIAHLSHKQWDVTGSNSDKLAKILTPNGITAESSQMFERILHEGNWDGALEHAKSGLKSWAVLVTGVNGIRKTTAIYQPWFSDVLQEALVSPAGMESNFANEVLPTGENSFFRQLDHMITTLCNEDFSRLYALTGAQLGGDEKNNGDPPKELIKQYSNMKASIFSRYRTLSELLGVLLLKEAQKVNINIMCETSGRDIAMFHYIDHVVNSSKYNKLALHFTINELSCAMDSVDKRMVKEIKTGQNALMTECPVEVIYANEGGPYGSEVLAGVQADSDRVWNEVVLKGDAVGR
;
A
#
# COMPACT_ATOMS: atom_id res chain seq x y z
N MET A 1 4.95 5.43 10.83
CA MET A 1 4.85 5.47 12.31
C MET A 1 5.53 4.22 12.84
N PRO A 2 6.01 4.17 14.10
CA PRO A 2 6.46 2.90 14.66
C PRO A 2 5.27 1.92 14.79
N PRO A 3 5.52 0.61 14.90
CA PRO A 3 4.49 -0.36 15.24
C PRO A 3 3.71 0.07 16.49
N SER A 4 2.40 -0.17 16.51
CA SER A 4 1.56 0.19 17.66
C SER A 4 2.03 -0.59 18.90
N SER A 5 2.53 0.10 19.92
CA SER A 5 2.98 -0.53 21.17
C SER A 5 1.83 -1.25 21.88
N THR A 6 0.63 -0.67 21.84
CA THR A 6 -0.60 -1.28 22.39
C THR A 6 -0.99 -2.54 21.63
N ARG A 7 -0.95 -2.54 20.29
CA ARG A 7 -1.27 -3.75 19.52
C ARG A 7 -0.17 -4.79 19.67
N ALA A 8 1.10 -4.39 19.67
CA ALA A 8 2.26 -5.26 19.89
C ALA A 8 2.17 -6.04 21.21
N ALA A 9 1.80 -5.38 22.31
CA ALA A 9 1.64 -6.02 23.62
C ALA A 9 0.52 -7.08 23.65
N ASN A 10 -0.46 -6.97 22.75
CA ASN A 10 -1.63 -7.85 22.68
C ASN A 10 -1.55 -8.88 21.55
N ARG A 11 -0.43 -8.96 20.80
CA ARG A 11 -0.30 -9.93 19.69
C ARG A 11 -0.33 -11.35 20.21
N ALA A 12 -1.20 -12.16 19.61
CA ALA A 12 -1.12 -13.61 19.75
C ALA A 12 0.15 -14.12 19.06
N LYS A 13 0.68 -15.24 19.53
CA LYS A 13 1.79 -15.94 18.86
C LYS A 13 1.40 -16.26 17.43
N THR A 14 2.30 -16.03 16.50
CA THR A 14 2.07 -16.22 15.06
C THR A 14 2.22 -17.69 14.68
N LEU A 15 1.64 -18.08 13.53
CA LEU A 15 1.71 -19.45 13.01
C LEU A 15 3.15 -19.87 12.67
N ARG A 16 3.95 -18.91 12.22
CA ARG A 16 5.33 -19.12 11.79
C ARG A 16 6.25 -18.05 12.35
N LYS A 17 7.51 -18.42 12.58
CA LYS A 17 8.63 -17.48 12.74
C LYS A 17 9.22 -17.17 11.37
N ALA A 18 9.52 -15.90 11.09
CA ALA A 18 10.28 -15.55 9.89
C ALA A 18 11.59 -16.34 9.87
N THR A 19 11.93 -16.91 8.72
CA THR A 19 13.20 -17.60 8.50
C THR A 19 13.82 -17.11 7.22
N SER A 20 15.12 -16.80 7.23
CA SER A 20 15.84 -16.47 6.00
C SER A 20 15.82 -17.67 5.05
N SER A 21 15.39 -17.44 3.81
CA SER A 21 15.47 -18.42 2.73
C SER A 21 16.75 -18.29 1.90
N LEU A 22 17.61 -17.31 2.21
CA LEU A 22 18.88 -17.11 1.53
C LEU A 22 19.98 -18.00 2.14
N SER A 23 20.71 -18.68 1.27
CA SER A 23 21.91 -19.43 1.64
C SER A 23 23.12 -18.50 1.84
N GLU A 24 24.20 -19.02 2.42
CA GLU A 24 25.48 -18.29 2.50
C GLU A 24 26.02 -17.92 1.12
N ASP A 25 25.82 -18.78 0.11
CA ASP A 25 26.21 -18.51 -1.28
C ASP A 25 25.38 -17.37 -1.89
N ASP A 26 24.08 -17.30 -1.58
CA ASP A 26 23.23 -16.18 -2.04
C ASP A 26 23.71 -14.85 -1.46
N LEU A 27 24.07 -14.82 -0.18
CA LEU A 27 24.60 -13.62 0.48
C LEU A 27 25.98 -13.24 -0.06
N ALA A 28 26.86 -14.21 -0.31
CA ALA A 28 28.16 -13.97 -0.94
C ALA A 28 28.03 -13.41 -2.36
N ASN A 29 26.95 -13.75 -3.07
CA ASN A 29 26.66 -13.30 -4.43
C ASN A 29 25.51 -12.26 -4.50
N ALA A 30 25.30 -11.50 -3.43
CA ALA A 30 24.08 -10.72 -3.23
C ALA A 30 23.73 -9.76 -4.38
N GLU A 31 24.72 -9.07 -4.97
CA GLU A 31 24.49 -8.17 -6.13
C GLU A 31 23.89 -8.94 -7.33
N LYS A 32 24.46 -10.10 -7.65
CA LYS A 32 24.02 -10.94 -8.78
C LYS A 32 22.62 -11.52 -8.51
N VAL A 33 22.38 -11.99 -7.29
CA VAL A 33 21.07 -12.52 -6.87
C VAL A 33 20.00 -11.43 -6.94
N MET A 34 20.30 -10.24 -6.42
CA MET A 34 19.39 -9.08 -6.47
C MET A 34 19.04 -8.70 -7.91
N ARG A 35 20.04 -8.60 -8.80
CA ARG A 35 19.82 -8.29 -10.23
C ARG A 35 18.98 -9.36 -10.91
N HIS A 36 19.31 -10.64 -10.71
CA HIS A 36 18.56 -11.74 -11.31
C HIS A 36 17.10 -11.76 -10.85
N ARG A 37 16.83 -11.64 -9.54
CA ARG A 37 15.45 -11.59 -9.02
C ARG A 37 14.69 -10.40 -9.57
N THR A 38 15.32 -9.22 -9.65
CA THR A 38 14.74 -8.01 -10.24
C THR A 38 14.27 -8.26 -11.67
N GLU A 39 15.16 -8.72 -12.55
CA GLU A 39 14.86 -8.98 -13.96
C GLU A 39 13.78 -10.06 -14.12
N SER A 40 13.88 -11.13 -13.33
CA SER A 40 12.99 -12.29 -13.36
C SER A 40 11.56 -11.91 -12.95
N MET A 41 11.40 -11.16 -11.84
CA MET A 41 10.10 -10.65 -11.38
C MET A 41 9.52 -9.62 -12.35
N ALA A 42 10.32 -8.68 -12.83
CA ALA A 42 9.87 -7.66 -13.80
C ALA A 42 9.40 -8.29 -15.12
N SER A 43 10.10 -9.33 -15.60
CA SER A 43 9.72 -10.08 -16.79
C SER A 43 8.39 -10.82 -16.60
N ARG A 44 8.24 -11.59 -15.51
CA ARG A 44 6.99 -12.31 -15.22
C ARG A 44 5.80 -11.37 -15.02
N ALA A 45 6.00 -10.22 -14.37
CA ALA A 45 4.96 -9.21 -14.20
C ALA A 45 4.50 -8.64 -15.55
N ARG A 46 5.44 -8.29 -16.43
CA ARG A 46 5.15 -7.76 -17.78
C ARG A 46 4.42 -8.78 -18.66
N ASN A 47 4.81 -10.05 -18.55
CA ASN A 47 4.25 -11.15 -19.33
C ASN A 47 3.01 -11.77 -18.69
N VAL A 48 2.50 -11.19 -17.58
CA VAL A 48 1.26 -11.64 -16.91
C VAL A 48 1.32 -13.15 -16.57
N THR A 49 2.52 -13.63 -16.21
CA THR A 49 2.76 -15.06 -15.94
C THR A 49 2.20 -15.46 -14.57
N PRO A 50 1.55 -16.63 -14.43
CA PRO A 50 1.19 -17.20 -13.13
C PRO A 50 2.32 -17.12 -12.09
N LEU A 51 1.97 -17.00 -10.81
CA LEU A 51 2.96 -17.09 -9.73
C LEU A 51 3.60 -18.48 -9.74
N THR A 52 4.91 -18.54 -9.51
CA THR A 52 5.60 -19.82 -9.31
C THR A 52 5.21 -20.43 -7.97
N ASP A 53 5.54 -21.71 -7.75
CA ASP A 53 5.31 -22.34 -6.46
C ASP A 53 6.07 -21.64 -5.31
N GLU A 54 7.31 -21.20 -5.56
CA GLU A 54 8.09 -20.40 -4.59
C GLU A 54 7.38 -19.07 -4.26
N GLU A 55 6.92 -18.33 -5.27
CA GLU A 55 6.22 -17.05 -5.07
C GLU A 55 4.90 -17.24 -4.32
N LEU A 56 4.16 -18.33 -4.60
CA LEU A 56 2.95 -18.68 -3.88
C LEU A 56 3.24 -19.03 -2.42
N ASP A 57 4.25 -19.86 -2.19
CA ASP A 57 4.65 -20.25 -0.84
C ASP A 57 5.12 -19.03 -0.04
N ASP A 58 5.87 -18.11 -0.64
CA ASP A 58 6.32 -16.88 0.00
C ASP A 58 5.18 -15.95 0.43
N VAL A 59 4.13 -15.82 -0.40
CA VAL A 59 2.94 -15.05 -0.03
C VAL A 59 2.18 -15.72 1.12
N ILE A 60 2.02 -17.04 1.08
CA ILE A 60 1.39 -17.81 2.16
C ILE A 60 2.18 -17.67 3.46
N ASN A 61 3.50 -17.82 3.38
CA ASN A 61 4.42 -17.68 4.50
C ASN A 61 4.37 -16.27 5.08
N SER A 62 4.34 -15.24 4.22
CA SER A 62 4.20 -13.85 4.61
C SER A 62 2.94 -13.61 5.46
N LEU A 63 1.81 -14.21 5.09
CA LEU A 63 0.58 -14.13 5.89
C LEU A 63 0.69 -14.95 7.19
N GLN A 64 1.19 -16.18 7.13
CA GLN A 64 1.37 -17.02 8.32
C GLN A 64 2.32 -16.40 9.36
N ASN A 65 3.31 -15.62 8.92
CA ASN A 65 4.25 -14.89 9.78
C ASN A 65 3.55 -13.86 10.69
N ILE A 66 2.34 -13.42 10.36
CA ILE A 66 1.61 -12.36 11.08
C ILE A 66 0.21 -12.77 11.55
N THR A 67 -0.30 -13.91 11.07
CA THR A 67 -1.57 -14.49 11.51
C THR A 67 -1.40 -15.23 12.85
N PRO A 68 -2.35 -15.09 13.81
CA PRO A 68 -2.39 -15.87 15.04
C PRO A 68 -2.33 -17.39 14.82
N HIS A 69 -1.66 -18.12 15.71
CA HIS A 69 -1.45 -19.57 15.61
C HIS A 69 -2.77 -20.39 15.59
N ASP A 70 -3.82 -19.90 16.23
CA ASP A 70 -5.13 -20.56 16.33
C ASP A 70 -6.11 -20.19 15.20
N SER A 71 -5.64 -19.41 14.21
CA SER A 71 -6.36 -19.10 12.99
C SER A 71 -6.88 -20.36 12.28
N LYS A 72 -8.11 -20.25 11.77
CA LYS A 72 -8.78 -21.32 11.00
C LYS A 72 -8.77 -21.09 9.49
N ILE A 73 -7.86 -20.24 9.00
CA ILE A 73 -7.70 -19.98 7.57
C ILE A 73 -7.31 -21.28 6.84
N ASP A 74 -8.03 -21.60 5.76
CA ASP A 74 -7.66 -22.69 4.84
C ASP A 74 -6.54 -22.22 3.91
N TRP A 75 -5.30 -22.39 4.34
CA TRP A 75 -4.09 -22.00 3.59
C TRP A 75 -3.97 -22.71 2.23
N ASN A 76 -4.46 -23.95 2.11
CA ASN A 76 -4.42 -24.70 0.86
C ASN A 76 -5.44 -24.15 -0.14
N GLN A 77 -6.61 -23.75 0.33
CA GLN A 77 -7.59 -23.06 -0.50
C GLN A 77 -7.09 -21.67 -0.90
N LEU A 78 -6.46 -20.94 0.02
CA LEU A 78 -5.85 -19.64 -0.29
C LEU A 78 -4.78 -19.78 -1.38
N ARG A 79 -3.83 -20.69 -1.20
CA ARG A 79 -2.74 -20.93 -2.17
C ARG A 79 -3.28 -21.26 -3.56
N ARG A 80 -4.27 -22.14 -3.64
CA ARG A 80 -4.94 -22.49 -4.91
C ARG A 80 -5.61 -21.28 -5.55
N LEU A 81 -6.40 -20.52 -4.77
CA LEU A 81 -7.04 -19.31 -5.25
C LEU A 81 -6.01 -18.32 -5.82
N LEU A 82 -4.92 -18.06 -5.08
CA LEU A 82 -3.87 -17.14 -5.51
C LEU A 82 -3.17 -17.62 -6.79
N GLY A 83 -2.90 -18.92 -6.94
CA GLY A 83 -2.34 -19.49 -8.18
C GLY A 83 -3.21 -19.19 -9.40
N ASP A 84 -4.53 -19.26 -9.25
CA ASP A 84 -5.49 -19.03 -10.32
C ASP A 84 -5.65 -17.54 -10.69
N ILE A 85 -5.49 -16.62 -9.73
CA ILE A 85 -5.94 -15.22 -9.92
C ILE A 85 -4.83 -14.17 -9.83
N ALA A 86 -3.72 -14.45 -9.15
CA ALA A 86 -2.75 -13.41 -8.76
C ALA A 86 -1.99 -12.80 -9.95
N HIS A 87 -1.95 -13.48 -11.09
CA HIS A 87 -1.32 -13.01 -12.31
C HIS A 87 -2.25 -12.16 -13.18
N LEU A 88 -3.56 -12.20 -12.95
CA LEU A 88 -4.54 -11.48 -13.77
C LEU A 88 -4.35 -9.97 -13.66
N SER A 89 -4.82 -9.23 -14.67
CA SER A 89 -4.76 -7.77 -14.66
C SER A 89 -5.69 -7.18 -13.60
N HIS A 90 -5.13 -6.43 -12.65
CA HIS A 90 -5.88 -5.67 -11.65
C HIS A 90 -6.77 -4.55 -12.24
N LYS A 91 -6.60 -4.23 -13.53
CA LYS A 91 -7.45 -3.27 -14.25
C LYS A 91 -8.77 -3.88 -14.71
N GLN A 92 -8.94 -5.20 -14.63
CA GLN A 92 -10.23 -5.85 -14.84
C GLN A 92 -11.01 -5.80 -13.52
N TRP A 93 -11.73 -4.70 -13.26
CA TRP A 93 -12.30 -4.44 -11.94
C TRP A 93 -13.43 -5.40 -11.56
N ASP A 94 -14.30 -5.80 -12.49
CA ASP A 94 -15.32 -6.83 -12.22
C ASP A 94 -14.69 -8.15 -11.74
N VAL A 95 -13.64 -8.58 -12.46
CA VAL A 95 -12.90 -9.80 -12.15
C VAL A 95 -12.18 -9.66 -10.80
N THR A 96 -11.53 -8.51 -10.59
CA THR A 96 -10.84 -8.19 -9.32
C THR A 96 -11.81 -8.14 -8.16
N GLY A 97 -12.98 -7.53 -8.34
CA GLY A 97 -14.05 -7.45 -7.35
C GLY A 97 -14.60 -8.83 -6.99
N SER A 98 -14.91 -9.67 -7.98
CA SER A 98 -15.38 -11.04 -7.76
C SER A 98 -14.33 -11.91 -7.06
N ASN A 99 -13.06 -11.80 -7.48
CA ASN A 99 -11.97 -12.55 -6.86
C ASN A 99 -11.63 -12.04 -5.45
N SER A 100 -11.82 -10.75 -5.19
CA SER A 100 -11.74 -10.17 -3.85
C SER A 100 -12.82 -10.75 -2.92
N ASP A 101 -14.04 -11.02 -3.41
CA ASP A 101 -15.06 -11.71 -2.62
C ASP A 101 -14.67 -13.15 -2.28
N LYS A 102 -14.00 -13.85 -3.20
CA LYS A 102 -13.45 -15.19 -2.94
C LYS A 102 -12.35 -15.13 -1.87
N LEU A 103 -11.47 -14.13 -1.95
CA LEU A 103 -10.42 -13.88 -0.96
C LEU A 103 -11.02 -13.58 0.43
N ALA A 104 -12.07 -12.76 0.48
CA ALA A 104 -12.77 -12.39 1.72
C ALA A 104 -13.38 -13.61 2.43
N LYS A 105 -13.92 -14.57 1.68
CA LYS A 105 -14.44 -15.83 2.26
C LYS A 105 -13.37 -16.66 2.97
N ILE A 106 -12.10 -16.46 2.65
CA ILE A 106 -10.98 -17.19 3.24
C ILE A 106 -10.35 -16.38 4.38
N LEU A 107 -10.03 -15.11 4.14
CA LEU A 107 -9.25 -14.28 5.07
C LEU A 107 -10.11 -13.53 6.10
N THR A 108 -11.34 -13.17 5.73
CA THR A 108 -12.25 -12.36 6.56
C THR A 108 -13.70 -12.86 6.47
N PRO A 109 -13.97 -14.16 6.68
CA PRO A 109 -15.32 -14.72 6.50
C PRO A 109 -16.36 -14.06 7.41
N ASN A 110 -15.92 -13.52 8.53
CA ASN A 110 -16.76 -12.83 9.53
C ASN A 110 -16.45 -11.32 9.60
N GLY A 111 -15.94 -10.73 8.51
CA GLY A 111 -15.48 -9.35 8.47
C GLY A 111 -14.15 -9.14 9.20
N ILE A 112 -13.88 -7.89 9.61
CA ILE A 112 -12.67 -7.52 10.36
C ILE A 112 -12.81 -7.96 11.83
N THR A 113 -12.22 -9.10 12.16
CA THR A 113 -12.12 -9.67 13.51
C THR A 113 -10.78 -9.32 14.16
N ALA A 114 -10.57 -9.67 15.44
CA ALA A 114 -9.28 -9.54 16.12
C ALA A 114 -8.14 -10.29 15.39
N GLU A 115 -8.43 -11.48 14.85
CA GLU A 115 -7.50 -12.29 14.08
C GLU A 115 -7.03 -11.57 12.80
N SER A 116 -7.99 -11.14 11.97
CA SER A 116 -7.66 -10.36 10.76
C SER A 116 -7.05 -9.01 11.07
N SER A 117 -7.37 -8.43 12.23
CA SER A 117 -6.81 -7.16 12.69
C SER A 117 -5.32 -7.27 13.02
N GLN A 118 -4.88 -8.42 13.53
CA GLN A 118 -3.45 -8.70 13.71
C GLN A 118 -2.77 -8.94 12.35
N MET A 119 -3.39 -9.75 11.48
CA MET A 119 -2.86 -10.05 10.14
C MET A 119 -2.69 -8.78 9.29
N PHE A 120 -3.58 -7.80 9.42
CA PHE A 120 -3.55 -6.54 8.67
C PHE A 120 -3.16 -5.34 9.54
N GLU A 121 -2.40 -5.56 10.62
CA GLU A 121 -2.18 -4.55 11.65
C GLU A 121 -1.70 -3.22 11.10
N ARG A 122 -0.63 -3.21 10.29
CA ARG A 122 -0.09 -1.98 9.71
C ARG A 122 -1.13 -1.26 8.85
N ILE A 123 -1.84 -2.00 8.01
CA ILE A 123 -2.83 -1.46 7.09
C ILE A 123 -3.96 -0.77 7.87
N LEU A 124 -4.50 -1.43 8.88
CA LEU A 124 -5.63 -0.90 9.68
C LEU A 124 -5.19 0.19 10.66
N HIS A 125 -4.02 0.05 11.27
CA HIS A 125 -3.50 1.00 12.24
C HIS A 125 -3.02 2.29 11.56
N GLU A 126 -2.07 2.20 10.64
CA GLU A 126 -1.57 3.41 9.94
C GLU A 126 -2.60 3.98 8.96
N GLY A 127 -3.54 3.15 8.50
CA GLY A 127 -4.70 3.61 7.74
C GLY A 127 -5.81 4.21 8.61
N ASN A 128 -5.70 4.26 9.94
CA ASN A 128 -6.73 4.81 10.83
C ASN A 128 -8.14 4.18 10.69
N TRP A 129 -8.21 2.85 10.60
CA TRP A 129 -9.49 2.13 10.56
C TRP A 129 -10.35 2.42 11.80
N ASP A 130 -9.75 2.40 13.01
CA ASP A 130 -10.49 2.56 14.26
C ASP A 130 -11.08 3.97 14.42
N GLY A 131 -10.32 5.02 14.06
CA GLY A 131 -10.82 6.40 14.09
C GLY A 131 -11.94 6.64 13.07
N ALA A 132 -11.84 6.02 11.89
CA ALA A 132 -12.91 6.05 10.91
C ALA A 132 -14.18 5.32 11.39
N LEU A 133 -14.02 4.18 12.08
CA LEU A 133 -15.11 3.44 12.71
C LEU A 133 -15.82 4.26 13.79
N GLU A 134 -15.06 4.99 14.60
CA GLU A 134 -15.61 5.87 15.62
C GLU A 134 -16.43 7.00 15.00
N HIS A 135 -15.89 7.65 13.95
CA HIS A 135 -16.58 8.71 13.25
C HIS A 135 -17.89 8.25 12.59
N ALA A 136 -17.93 7.04 12.05
CA ALA A 136 -19.14 6.48 11.42
C ALA A 136 -20.34 6.37 12.38
N LYS A 137 -20.12 6.34 13.70
CA LYS A 137 -21.19 6.36 14.71
C LYS A 137 -22.00 7.65 14.72
N SER A 138 -21.49 8.72 14.13
CA SER A 138 -22.22 9.99 13.94
C SER A 138 -23.45 9.84 13.03
N GLY A 139 -23.51 8.78 12.21
CA GLY A 139 -24.59 8.55 11.25
C GLY A 139 -24.54 9.47 10.03
N LEU A 140 -23.47 10.27 9.87
CA LEU A 140 -23.26 11.10 8.70
C LEU A 140 -23.02 10.24 7.45
N LYS A 141 -23.38 10.79 6.30
CA LYS A 141 -23.08 10.15 5.01
C LYS A 141 -21.58 10.15 4.77
N SER A 142 -21.02 8.98 4.48
CA SER A 142 -19.56 8.79 4.40
C SER A 142 -18.98 9.33 3.10
N TRP A 143 -17.67 9.59 3.12
CA TRP A 143 -16.91 10.08 1.97
C TRP A 143 -16.02 9.00 1.37
N ALA A 144 -15.94 8.99 0.05
CA ALA A 144 -14.99 8.23 -0.73
C ALA A 144 -14.08 9.20 -1.46
N VAL A 145 -12.85 9.29 -0.99
CA VAL A 145 -11.88 10.28 -1.42
C VAL A 145 -10.81 9.61 -2.27
N LEU A 146 -10.67 10.08 -3.50
CA LEU A 146 -9.51 9.77 -4.34
C LEU A 146 -8.41 10.80 -4.05
N VAL A 147 -7.27 10.36 -3.54
CA VAL A 147 -6.13 11.23 -3.23
C VAL A 147 -5.07 11.04 -4.30
N THR A 148 -4.84 12.09 -5.09
CA THR A 148 -3.89 12.10 -6.22
C THR A 148 -2.74 13.06 -5.98
N GLY A 149 -1.62 12.82 -6.66
CA GLY A 149 -0.43 13.66 -6.62
C GLY A 149 0.85 12.84 -6.47
N VAL A 150 1.99 13.50 -6.69
CA VAL A 150 3.31 12.87 -6.73
C VAL A 150 3.69 12.26 -5.38
N ASN A 151 4.53 11.22 -5.39
CA ASN A 151 5.10 10.67 -4.16
C ASN A 151 6.11 11.64 -3.53
N GLY A 152 6.22 11.65 -2.20
CA GLY A 152 7.20 12.50 -1.50
C GLY A 152 6.74 13.92 -1.19
N ILE A 153 5.54 14.31 -1.62
CA ILE A 153 4.94 15.61 -1.31
C ILE A 153 4.14 15.60 0.01
N ARG A 154 4.27 14.53 0.81
CA ARG A 154 3.65 14.39 2.14
C ARG A 154 2.11 14.45 2.15
N LYS A 155 1.45 13.92 1.10
CA LYS A 155 -0.03 13.85 0.99
C LYS A 155 -0.68 13.29 2.27
N THR A 156 -0.24 12.11 2.69
CA THR A 156 -0.71 11.48 3.93
C THR A 156 -0.45 12.35 5.14
N THR A 157 0.71 12.98 5.29
CA THR A 157 0.95 13.86 6.44
C THR A 157 0.03 15.09 6.43
N ALA A 158 -0.23 15.67 5.26
CA ALA A 158 -1.04 16.88 5.10
C ALA A 158 -2.50 16.65 5.51
N ILE A 159 -3.10 15.52 5.14
CA ILE A 159 -4.52 15.23 5.44
C ILE A 159 -4.80 15.02 6.94
N TYR A 160 -3.78 14.71 7.76
CA TYR A 160 -3.89 14.61 9.22
C TYR A 160 -3.60 15.93 9.94
N GLN A 161 -3.26 17.01 9.21
CA GLN A 161 -3.00 18.29 9.87
C GLN A 161 -4.29 18.93 10.38
N PRO A 162 -4.28 19.60 11.55
CA PRO A 162 -5.48 20.23 12.10
C PRO A 162 -6.14 21.27 11.19
N TRP A 163 -5.35 21.94 10.34
CA TRP A 163 -5.83 22.95 9.39
C TRP A 163 -6.41 22.34 8.10
N PHE A 164 -6.30 21.03 7.89
CA PHE A 164 -6.64 20.43 6.61
C PHE A 164 -8.13 20.56 6.25
N SER A 165 -9.03 20.41 7.23
CA SER A 165 -10.48 20.57 7.00
C SER A 165 -10.83 21.97 6.52
N ASP A 166 -10.18 23.00 7.08
CA ASP A 166 -10.43 24.41 6.70
C ASP A 166 -10.02 24.66 5.26
N VAL A 167 -8.83 24.19 4.88
CA VAL A 167 -8.33 24.29 3.49
C VAL A 167 -9.18 23.47 2.53
N LEU A 168 -9.63 22.28 2.95
CA LEU A 168 -10.51 21.45 2.15
C LEU A 168 -11.86 22.13 1.91
N GLN A 169 -12.44 22.76 2.93
CA GLN A 169 -13.68 23.51 2.82
C GLN A 169 -13.53 24.66 1.82
N GLU A 170 -12.43 25.42 1.89
CA GLU A 170 -12.15 26.53 0.98
C GLU A 170 -11.92 26.06 -0.47
N ALA A 171 -11.22 24.94 -0.65
CA ALA A 171 -10.86 24.41 -1.97
C ALA A 171 -11.98 23.60 -2.64
N LEU A 172 -13.10 23.36 -1.94
CA LEU A 172 -14.14 22.46 -2.43
C LEU A 172 -14.89 23.08 -3.62
N VAL A 173 -14.77 22.45 -4.79
CA VAL A 173 -15.54 22.81 -5.98
C VAL A 173 -16.58 21.74 -6.24
N SER A 174 -17.86 22.10 -6.08
CA SER A 174 -18.98 21.18 -6.30
C SER A 174 -19.56 21.34 -7.71
N PRO A 175 -20.01 20.25 -8.37
CA PRO A 175 -20.75 20.33 -9.62
C PRO A 175 -22.02 21.18 -9.49
N ALA A 176 -22.47 21.77 -10.58
CA ALA A 176 -23.69 22.58 -10.60
C ALA A 176 -24.90 21.78 -10.07
N GLY A 177 -25.61 22.35 -9.09
CA GLY A 177 -26.78 21.73 -8.48
C GLY A 177 -26.48 20.73 -7.34
N MET A 178 -25.22 20.55 -6.95
CA MET A 178 -24.84 19.78 -5.75
C MET A 178 -24.61 20.70 -4.55
N GLU A 179 -24.75 20.14 -3.35
CA GLU A 179 -24.39 20.81 -2.10
C GLU A 179 -22.91 21.20 -2.12
N SER A 180 -22.62 22.46 -1.81
CA SER A 180 -21.27 23.02 -1.88
C SER A 180 -20.78 23.60 -0.55
N ASN A 181 -21.60 23.56 0.49
CA ASN A 181 -21.28 24.15 1.79
C ASN A 181 -21.40 23.08 2.88
N PHE A 182 -20.32 22.33 3.08
CA PHE A 182 -20.24 21.32 4.13
C PHE A 182 -19.61 21.91 5.37
N ALA A 183 -20.15 21.58 6.53
CA ALA A 183 -19.50 21.89 7.80
C ALA A 183 -18.19 21.08 7.95
N ASN A 184 -17.19 21.67 8.60
CA ASN A 184 -15.86 21.07 8.75
C ASN A 184 -15.90 19.67 9.38
N GLU A 185 -16.83 19.44 10.30
CA GLU A 185 -16.99 18.18 11.02
C GLU A 185 -17.45 17.03 10.11
N VAL A 186 -18.06 17.37 8.96
CA VAL A 186 -18.54 16.42 7.96
C VAL A 186 -17.45 16.08 6.94
N LEU A 187 -16.44 16.94 6.78
CA LEU A 187 -15.42 16.78 5.75
C LEU A 187 -14.43 15.65 6.10
N PRO A 188 -13.98 14.88 5.10
CA PRO A 188 -13.06 13.78 5.34
C PRO A 188 -11.65 14.31 5.60
N THR A 189 -11.06 13.88 6.71
CA THR A 189 -9.68 14.15 7.13
C THR A 189 -8.97 12.83 7.43
N GLY A 190 -7.66 12.87 7.64
CA GLY A 190 -6.91 11.70 8.08
C GLY A 190 -7.43 11.12 9.41
N GLU A 191 -7.89 11.97 10.33
CA GLU A 191 -8.36 11.58 11.67
C GLU A 191 -9.70 10.83 11.65
N ASN A 192 -10.53 11.02 10.62
CA ASN A 192 -11.87 10.43 10.54
C ASN A 192 -12.06 9.47 9.35
N SER A 193 -10.99 9.11 8.65
CA SER A 193 -11.05 8.30 7.43
C SER A 193 -10.07 7.14 7.44
N PHE A 194 -10.51 6.02 6.84
CA PHE A 194 -9.64 4.89 6.59
C PHE A 194 -8.83 5.12 5.32
N PHE A 195 -7.51 5.21 5.45
CA PHE A 195 -6.60 5.38 4.32
C PHE A 195 -6.12 4.04 3.76
N ARG A 196 -6.62 3.70 2.58
CA ARG A 196 -6.16 2.57 1.79
C ARG A 196 -4.82 2.91 1.11
N GLN A 197 -3.74 2.35 1.65
CA GLN A 197 -2.38 2.51 1.14
C GLN A 197 -1.83 1.19 0.57
N LEU A 198 -1.37 1.23 -0.68
CA LEU A 198 -0.97 0.04 -1.45
C LEU A 198 0.37 -0.55 -1.02
N ASP A 199 1.30 0.31 -0.66
CA ASP A 199 2.61 -0.08 -0.11
C ASP A 199 2.48 -0.83 1.21
N HIS A 200 1.54 -0.42 2.08
CA HIS A 200 1.22 -1.17 3.30
C HIS A 200 0.72 -2.58 2.96
N MET A 201 -0.17 -2.71 1.96
CA MET A 201 -0.68 -4.02 1.53
C MET A 201 0.40 -4.91 0.94
N ILE A 202 1.23 -4.36 0.05
CA ILE A 202 2.30 -5.11 -0.61
C ILE A 202 3.32 -5.62 0.42
N THR A 203 3.74 -4.77 1.35
CA THR A 203 4.71 -5.17 2.39
C THR A 203 4.13 -6.20 3.36
N THR A 204 2.86 -6.09 3.72
CA THR A 204 2.15 -7.12 4.50
C THR A 204 2.11 -8.46 3.77
N LEU A 205 1.72 -8.47 2.49
CA LEU A 205 1.55 -9.68 1.68
C LEU A 205 2.87 -10.32 1.23
N CYS A 206 3.97 -9.55 1.23
CA CYS A 206 5.25 -9.96 0.66
C CYS A 206 6.43 -9.74 1.62
N ASN A 207 6.21 -9.87 2.94
CA ASN A 207 7.28 -9.63 3.93
C ASN A 207 8.47 -10.59 3.80
N GLU A 208 8.30 -11.77 3.20
CA GLU A 208 9.41 -12.65 2.81
C GLU A 208 10.32 -11.99 1.74
N ASP A 209 9.74 -11.41 0.69
CA ASP A 209 10.51 -10.73 -0.36
C ASP A 209 11.16 -9.43 0.13
N PHE A 210 10.51 -8.69 1.03
CA PHE A 210 11.14 -7.53 1.69
C PHE A 210 12.28 -7.95 2.60
N SER A 211 12.14 -9.06 3.33
CA SER A 211 13.23 -9.62 4.14
C SER A 211 14.45 -9.95 3.26
N ARG A 212 14.23 -10.58 2.11
CA ARG A 212 15.31 -10.86 1.13
C ARG A 212 15.92 -9.58 0.57
N LEU A 213 15.10 -8.60 0.19
CA LEU A 213 15.57 -7.30 -0.29
C LEU A 213 16.52 -6.67 0.73
N TYR A 214 16.13 -6.62 2.01
CA TYR A 214 16.95 -6.05 3.07
C TYR A 214 18.22 -6.86 3.31
N ALA A 215 18.14 -8.20 3.28
CA ALA A 215 19.28 -9.08 3.53
C ALA A 215 20.34 -8.98 2.42
N LEU A 216 19.92 -9.02 1.15
CA LEU A 216 20.81 -8.85 0.00
C LEU A 216 21.42 -7.45 -0.04
N THR A 217 20.70 -6.44 0.43
CA THR A 217 21.24 -5.07 0.55
C THR A 217 22.29 -4.99 1.66
N GLY A 218 22.03 -5.64 2.81
CA GLY A 218 22.98 -5.70 3.92
C GLY A 218 24.26 -6.45 3.59
N ALA A 219 24.17 -7.56 2.84
CA ALA A 219 25.33 -8.30 2.37
C ALA A 219 26.24 -7.43 1.48
N GLN A 220 25.66 -6.60 0.59
CA GLN A 220 26.42 -5.67 -0.25
C GLN A 220 27.03 -4.49 0.51
N LEU A 221 26.48 -4.13 1.67
CA LEU A 221 27.05 -3.10 2.57
C LEU A 221 28.20 -3.62 3.44
N GLY A 222 28.50 -4.92 3.37
CA GLY A 222 29.68 -5.53 3.98
C GLY A 222 29.52 -5.90 5.45
N GLY A 223 28.30 -5.96 5.99
CA GLY A 223 28.04 -6.40 7.37
C GLY A 223 28.60 -5.51 8.48
N ASP A 224 29.37 -4.46 8.15
CA ASP A 224 29.93 -3.53 9.12
C ASP A 224 28.85 -2.56 9.62
N GLU A 225 28.43 -2.76 10.88
CA GLU A 225 27.61 -1.84 11.68
C GLU A 225 28.19 -0.40 11.76
N LYS A 226 29.40 -0.17 11.22
CA LYS A 226 30.13 1.10 11.27
C LYS A 226 30.03 1.95 10.00
N ASN A 227 29.32 1.51 8.96
CA ASN A 227 29.03 2.37 7.83
C ASN A 227 27.96 3.42 8.20
N ASN A 228 28.39 4.45 8.94
CA ASN A 228 27.59 5.64 9.26
C ASN A 228 27.28 6.50 8.02
N GLY A 229 27.86 6.18 6.87
CA GLY A 229 27.60 6.83 5.60
C GLY A 229 26.24 6.47 5.01
N ASP A 230 25.87 7.19 3.95
CA ASP A 230 24.74 6.79 3.11
C ASP A 230 25.17 5.64 2.17
N PRO A 231 24.27 4.69 1.87
CA PRO A 231 24.56 3.63 0.90
C PRO A 231 25.03 4.21 -0.45
N PRO A 232 25.92 3.52 -1.18
CA PRO A 232 26.32 3.95 -2.51
C PRO A 232 25.11 4.17 -3.42
N LYS A 233 25.13 5.22 -4.26
CA LYS A 233 24.02 5.55 -5.18
C LYS A 233 23.60 4.36 -6.05
N GLU A 234 24.57 3.58 -6.52
CA GLU A 234 24.27 2.39 -7.33
C GLU A 234 23.51 1.32 -6.52
N LEU A 235 23.85 1.12 -5.24
CA LEU A 235 23.11 0.20 -4.38
C LEU A 235 21.68 0.71 -4.10
N ILE A 236 21.50 2.01 -3.87
CA ILE A 236 20.17 2.63 -3.71
C ILE A 236 19.32 2.38 -4.97
N LYS A 237 19.92 2.50 -6.15
CA LYS A 237 19.26 2.23 -7.42
C LYS A 237 18.87 0.76 -7.57
N GLN A 238 19.78 -0.17 -7.27
CA GLN A 238 19.49 -1.61 -7.29
C GLN A 238 18.36 -1.99 -6.32
N TYR A 239 18.41 -1.43 -5.11
CA TYR A 239 17.36 -1.57 -4.10
C TYR A 239 16.00 -1.08 -4.63
N SER A 240 15.95 0.13 -5.19
CA SER A 240 14.71 0.70 -5.73
C SER A 240 14.17 -0.13 -6.91
N ASN A 241 15.05 -0.66 -7.78
CA ASN A 241 14.66 -1.51 -8.89
C ASN A 241 14.07 -2.86 -8.42
N MET A 242 14.68 -3.50 -7.43
CA MET A 242 14.17 -4.74 -6.87
C MET A 242 12.82 -4.49 -6.17
N LYS A 243 12.72 -3.42 -5.38
CA LYS A 243 11.47 -2.98 -4.76
C LYS A 243 10.38 -2.71 -5.80
N ALA A 244 10.69 -2.02 -6.89
CA ALA A 244 9.76 -1.81 -8.00
C ALA A 244 9.30 -3.11 -8.65
N SER A 245 10.19 -4.10 -8.76
CA SER A 245 9.85 -5.40 -9.31
C SER A 245 8.93 -6.20 -8.39
N ILE A 246 9.13 -6.14 -7.07
CA ILE A 246 8.20 -6.69 -6.06
C ILE A 246 6.83 -6.03 -6.20
N PHE A 247 6.77 -4.70 -6.21
CA PHE A 247 5.52 -3.96 -6.34
C PHE A 247 4.77 -4.29 -7.64
N SER A 248 5.49 -4.39 -8.75
CA SER A 248 4.91 -4.76 -10.04
C SER A 248 4.42 -6.21 -10.06
N ARG A 249 5.19 -7.13 -9.47
CA ARG A 249 4.88 -8.57 -9.47
C ARG A 249 3.63 -8.89 -8.67
N TYR A 250 3.48 -8.25 -7.51
CA TYR A 250 2.39 -8.54 -6.57
C TYR A 250 1.28 -7.48 -6.55
N ARG A 251 1.24 -6.61 -7.57
CA ARG A 251 0.24 -5.54 -7.66
C ARG A 251 -1.18 -6.07 -7.53
N THR A 252 -1.51 -7.13 -8.27
CA THR A 252 -2.86 -7.71 -8.26
C THR A 252 -3.27 -8.22 -6.88
N LEU A 253 -2.35 -8.84 -6.12
CA LEU A 253 -2.62 -9.26 -4.74
C LEU A 253 -3.01 -8.09 -3.85
N SER A 254 -2.25 -6.99 -3.92
CA SER A 254 -2.53 -5.78 -3.14
C SER A 254 -3.84 -5.09 -3.53
N GLU A 255 -4.24 -5.20 -4.80
CA GLU A 255 -5.53 -4.69 -5.27
C GLU A 255 -6.69 -5.57 -4.83
N LEU A 256 -6.55 -6.90 -4.85
CA LEU A 256 -7.55 -7.83 -4.32
C LEU A 256 -7.81 -7.58 -2.82
N LEU A 257 -6.74 -7.42 -2.03
CA LEU A 257 -6.83 -7.06 -0.62
C LEU A 257 -7.41 -5.64 -0.43
N GLY A 258 -7.02 -4.69 -1.28
CA GLY A 258 -7.55 -3.33 -1.26
C GLY A 258 -9.06 -3.30 -1.46
N VAL A 259 -9.56 -3.95 -2.51
CA VAL A 259 -11.00 -4.04 -2.78
C VAL A 259 -11.72 -4.76 -1.64
N LEU A 260 -11.11 -5.78 -1.03
CA LEU A 260 -11.68 -6.50 0.11
C LEU A 260 -11.92 -5.52 1.26
N LEU A 261 -10.89 -4.76 1.65
CA LEU A 261 -10.99 -3.81 2.75
C LEU A 261 -11.92 -2.64 2.44
N LEU A 262 -11.99 -2.18 1.19
CA LEU A 262 -12.97 -1.18 0.77
C LEU A 262 -14.41 -1.71 0.84
N LYS A 263 -14.64 -2.99 0.52
CA LYS A 263 -15.95 -3.62 0.70
C LYS A 263 -16.31 -3.77 2.17
N GLU A 264 -15.37 -4.16 3.03
CA GLU A 264 -15.58 -4.18 4.48
C GLU A 264 -15.89 -2.79 5.02
N ALA A 265 -15.14 -1.76 4.61
CA ALA A 265 -15.38 -0.37 4.99
C ALA A 265 -16.79 0.11 4.61
N GLN A 266 -17.28 -0.27 3.43
CA GLN A 266 -18.64 0.04 2.98
C GLN A 266 -19.73 -0.68 3.78
N LYS A 267 -19.45 -1.84 4.40
CA LYS A 267 -20.41 -2.52 5.29
C LYS A 267 -20.60 -1.78 6.60
N VAL A 268 -19.53 -1.15 7.11
CA VAL A 268 -19.52 -0.38 8.36
C VAL A 268 -19.64 1.13 8.16
N ASN A 269 -19.84 1.58 6.91
CA ASN A 269 -20.11 2.96 6.54
C ASN A 269 -19.06 3.97 7.06
N ILE A 270 -17.77 3.65 6.91
CA ILE A 270 -16.67 4.58 7.25
C ILE A 270 -16.25 5.42 6.06
N ASN A 271 -15.67 6.60 6.31
CA ASN A 271 -14.97 7.37 5.28
C ASN A 271 -13.77 6.57 4.77
N ILE A 272 -13.53 6.60 3.46
CA ILE A 272 -12.43 5.91 2.80
C ILE A 272 -11.60 6.89 1.98
N MET A 273 -10.28 6.77 2.05
CA MET A 273 -9.34 7.48 1.17
C MET A 273 -8.53 6.46 0.38
N CYS A 274 -8.38 6.68 -0.92
CA CYS A 274 -7.59 5.83 -1.81
C CYS A 274 -6.47 6.64 -2.45
N GLU A 275 -5.21 6.31 -2.17
CA GLU A 275 -4.06 6.99 -2.75
C GLU A 275 -3.72 6.42 -4.13
N THR A 276 -3.42 7.31 -5.07
CA THR A 276 -2.87 6.96 -6.37
C THR A 276 -1.88 8.03 -6.86
N SER A 277 -1.04 7.65 -7.81
CA SER A 277 -0.07 8.54 -8.45
C SER A 277 -0.68 9.58 -9.39
N GLY A 278 -1.97 9.46 -9.74
CA GLY A 278 -2.66 10.41 -10.62
C GLY A 278 -2.49 10.16 -12.13
N ARG A 279 -1.63 9.22 -12.52
CA ARG A 279 -1.17 9.05 -13.92
C ARG A 279 -2.18 8.43 -14.89
N ASP A 280 -3.20 7.75 -14.38
CA ASP A 280 -4.13 6.96 -15.19
C ASP A 280 -5.56 7.39 -14.88
N ILE A 281 -6.30 7.83 -15.90
CA ILE A 281 -7.71 8.23 -15.81
C ILE A 281 -8.60 7.13 -15.20
N ALA A 282 -8.20 5.87 -15.38
CA ALA A 282 -8.92 4.71 -14.86
C ALA A 282 -9.10 4.76 -13.34
N MET A 283 -8.31 5.56 -12.60
CA MET A 283 -8.47 5.73 -11.16
C MET A 283 -9.82 6.34 -10.74
N PHE A 284 -10.41 7.23 -11.55
CA PHE A 284 -11.72 7.82 -11.25
C PHE A 284 -12.81 6.75 -11.41
N HIS A 285 -12.78 6.05 -12.54
CA HIS A 285 -13.69 4.95 -12.82
C HIS A 285 -13.55 3.79 -11.82
N TYR A 286 -12.36 3.56 -11.26
CA TYR A 286 -12.15 2.59 -10.18
C TYR A 286 -12.98 2.94 -8.94
N ILE A 287 -12.95 4.20 -8.48
CA ILE A 287 -13.79 4.64 -7.35
C ILE A 287 -15.26 4.54 -7.71
N ASP A 288 -15.64 4.88 -8.94
CA ASP A 288 -17.02 4.75 -9.39
C ASP A 288 -17.52 3.32 -9.42
N HIS A 289 -16.65 2.39 -9.78
CA HIS A 289 -16.95 0.98 -9.84
C HIS A 289 -17.03 0.35 -8.44
N VAL A 290 -16.07 0.64 -7.56
CA VAL A 290 -15.96 -0.04 -6.26
C VAL A 290 -16.89 0.56 -5.22
N VAL A 291 -17.22 1.85 -5.30
CA VAL A 291 -17.96 2.58 -4.27
C VAL A 291 -19.38 2.93 -4.70
N ASN A 292 -20.34 2.54 -3.86
CA ASN A 292 -21.75 2.84 -4.09
C ASN A 292 -22.07 4.34 -3.88
N SER A 293 -22.41 5.03 -4.97
CA SER A 293 -22.79 6.46 -4.98
C SER A 293 -24.02 6.80 -4.13
N SER A 294 -24.92 5.86 -3.85
CA SER A 294 -26.08 6.13 -2.99
C SER A 294 -25.70 6.22 -1.50
N LYS A 295 -24.60 5.56 -1.11
CA LYS A 295 -24.11 5.53 0.27
C LYS A 295 -23.02 6.57 0.53
N TYR A 296 -22.25 6.93 -0.48
CA TYR A 296 -21.07 7.78 -0.32
C TYR A 296 -21.17 9.11 -1.06
N ASN A 297 -20.60 10.15 -0.47
CA ASN A 297 -20.16 11.34 -1.20
C ASN A 297 -18.80 11.03 -1.84
N LYS A 298 -18.56 11.52 -3.06
CA LYS A 298 -17.31 11.26 -3.79
C LYS A 298 -16.52 12.56 -3.93
N LEU A 299 -15.23 12.50 -3.63
CA LEU A 299 -14.33 13.64 -3.66
C LEU A 299 -13.02 13.23 -4.32
N ALA A 300 -12.50 14.06 -5.21
CA ALA A 300 -11.15 13.90 -5.74
C ALA A 300 -10.27 15.05 -5.23
N LEU A 301 -9.13 14.68 -4.66
CA LEU A 301 -8.11 15.61 -4.17
C LEU A 301 -6.88 15.52 -5.06
N HIS A 302 -6.33 16.68 -5.41
CA HIS A 302 -5.11 16.78 -6.20
C HIS A 302 -4.08 17.62 -5.47
N PHE A 303 -3.05 16.93 -4.98
CA PHE A 303 -1.91 17.57 -4.35
C PHE A 303 -0.89 17.94 -5.42
N THR A 304 -0.59 19.22 -5.52
CA THR A 304 0.48 19.77 -6.35
C THR A 304 1.69 20.11 -5.49
N ILE A 305 2.87 20.16 -6.10
CA ILE A 305 4.09 20.65 -5.47
C ILE A 305 4.69 21.76 -6.32
N ASN A 306 5.07 22.85 -5.65
CA ASN A 306 5.71 23.99 -6.31
C ASN A 306 7.16 23.67 -6.73
N GLU A 307 7.87 22.88 -5.92
CA GLU A 307 9.28 22.57 -6.11
C GLU A 307 9.53 21.06 -6.07
N LEU A 308 9.67 20.44 -7.25
CA LEU A 308 9.88 19.00 -7.39
C LEU A 308 11.16 18.51 -6.68
N SER A 309 12.22 19.34 -6.63
CA SER A 309 13.48 19.02 -5.94
C SER A 309 13.26 18.67 -4.46
N CYS A 310 12.34 19.34 -3.76
CA CYS A 310 12.02 19.05 -2.37
C CYS A 310 11.39 17.65 -2.22
N ALA A 311 10.56 17.22 -3.18
CA ALA A 311 10.01 15.86 -3.19
C ALA A 311 11.07 14.81 -3.49
N MET A 312 11.98 15.10 -4.43
CA MET A 312 13.12 14.24 -4.78
C MET A 312 14.00 13.98 -3.55
N ASP A 313 14.44 15.05 -2.87
CA ASP A 313 15.22 14.96 -1.64
C ASP A 313 14.49 14.17 -0.55
N SER A 314 13.18 14.37 -0.42
CA SER A 314 12.37 13.64 0.55
C SER A 314 12.22 12.15 0.20
N VAL A 315 12.19 11.78 -1.08
CA VAL A 315 12.17 10.37 -1.51
C VAL A 315 13.52 9.73 -1.24
N ASP A 316 14.62 10.37 -1.60
CA ASP A 316 15.96 9.81 -1.46
C ASP A 316 16.34 9.60 0.00
N LYS A 317 16.07 10.58 0.87
CA LYS A 317 16.28 10.45 2.32
C LYS A 317 15.47 9.32 2.93
N ARG A 318 14.22 9.12 2.49
CA ARG A 318 13.39 8.01 2.96
C ARG A 318 13.90 6.66 2.49
N MET A 319 14.37 6.54 1.25
CA MET A 319 14.95 5.30 0.74
C MET A 319 16.18 4.89 1.53
N VAL A 320 17.09 5.83 1.83
CA VAL A 320 18.26 5.58 2.67
C VAL A 320 17.85 5.15 4.08
N LYS A 321 16.86 5.83 4.68
CA LYS A 321 16.33 5.47 5.99
C LYS A 321 15.71 4.07 5.98
N GLU A 322 14.90 3.74 4.97
CA GLU A 322 14.25 2.45 4.80
C GLU A 322 15.27 1.31 4.71
N ILE A 323 16.35 1.48 3.94
CA ILE A 323 17.45 0.51 3.87
C ILE A 323 18.02 0.23 5.27
N LYS A 324 18.35 1.28 6.03
CA LYS A 324 18.91 1.16 7.39
C LYS A 324 17.90 0.51 8.36
N THR A 325 16.63 0.94 8.32
CA THR A 325 15.57 0.36 9.15
C THR A 325 15.31 -1.10 8.81
N GLY A 326 15.32 -1.46 7.52
CA GLY A 326 15.11 -2.82 7.06
C GLY A 326 16.20 -3.79 7.53
N GLN A 327 17.46 -3.34 7.55
CA GLN A 327 18.56 -4.12 8.12
C GLN A 327 18.37 -4.36 9.61
N ASN A 328 18.02 -3.31 10.37
CA ASN A 328 17.75 -3.43 11.80
C ASN A 328 16.56 -4.35 12.07
N ALA A 329 15.52 -4.29 11.23
CA ALA A 329 14.35 -5.14 11.36
C ALA A 329 14.69 -6.64 11.23
N LEU A 330 15.62 -7.01 10.36
CA LEU A 330 16.07 -8.41 10.23
C LEU A 330 16.67 -8.96 11.53
N MET A 331 17.38 -8.12 12.30
CA MET A 331 17.99 -8.51 13.58
C MET A 331 16.97 -8.79 14.68
N THR A 332 15.74 -8.32 14.52
CA THR A 332 14.67 -8.52 15.52
C THR A 332 13.96 -9.86 15.38
N GLU A 333 14.16 -10.57 14.25
CA GLU A 333 13.39 -11.76 13.87
C GLU A 333 11.86 -11.55 13.90
N CYS A 334 11.40 -10.29 13.84
CA CYS A 334 9.99 -9.92 13.91
C CYS A 334 9.48 -9.52 12.51
N PRO A 335 8.58 -10.31 11.90
CA PRO A 335 8.02 -10.00 10.59
C PRO A 335 7.32 -8.64 10.54
N VAL A 336 6.75 -8.20 11.67
CA VAL A 336 6.09 -6.90 11.76
C VAL A 336 7.10 -5.76 11.61
N GLU A 337 8.30 -5.88 12.17
CA GLU A 337 9.35 -4.87 11.98
C GLU A 337 9.80 -4.79 10.52
N VAL A 338 9.87 -5.94 9.82
CA VAL A 338 10.16 -5.98 8.37
C VAL A 338 9.09 -5.24 7.59
N ILE A 339 7.82 -5.48 7.91
CA ILE A 339 6.69 -4.81 7.28
C ILE A 339 6.79 -3.30 7.52
N TYR A 340 6.99 -2.85 8.76
CA TYR A 340 7.05 -1.43 9.13
C TYR A 340 8.30 -0.71 8.64
N ALA A 341 9.38 -1.44 8.32
CA ALA A 341 10.59 -0.83 7.79
C ALA A 341 10.36 -0.10 6.46
N ASN A 342 9.40 -0.55 5.64
CA ASN A 342 9.07 0.12 4.37
C ASN A 342 8.46 1.52 4.61
N GLU A 343 9.04 2.55 4.02
CA GLU A 343 8.69 3.97 4.21
C GLU A 343 8.00 4.60 2.98
N GLY A 344 7.55 3.78 2.04
CA GLY A 344 6.75 4.26 0.91
C GLY A 344 6.70 3.33 -0.30
N GLY A 345 6.30 3.91 -1.43
CA GLY A 345 6.27 3.24 -2.73
C GLY A 345 7.65 2.87 -3.31
N PRO A 346 7.67 2.24 -4.50
CA PRO A 346 8.86 1.60 -5.04
C PRO A 346 9.86 2.54 -5.72
N TYR A 347 9.39 3.74 -6.10
CA TYR A 347 10.10 4.60 -7.01
C TYR A 347 11.06 5.56 -6.31
N GLY A 348 12.28 5.65 -6.81
CA GLY A 348 13.25 6.69 -6.48
C GLY A 348 12.89 8.06 -7.08
N SER A 349 13.67 9.08 -6.73
CA SER A 349 13.45 10.47 -7.17
C SER A 349 13.47 10.67 -8.70
N GLU A 350 14.18 9.80 -9.42
CA GLU A 350 14.41 9.90 -10.87
C GLU A 350 13.14 9.83 -11.74
N VAL A 351 12.06 9.22 -11.26
CA VAL A 351 10.81 9.12 -12.04
C VAL A 351 9.81 10.23 -11.74
N LEU A 352 10.02 11.04 -10.70
CA LEU A 352 8.99 11.95 -10.18
C LEU A 352 8.56 13.01 -11.19
N ALA A 353 9.47 13.50 -12.04
CA ALA A 353 9.16 14.48 -13.08
C ALA A 353 8.14 13.94 -14.09
N GLY A 354 8.32 12.70 -14.55
CA GLY A 354 7.37 12.04 -15.45
C GLY A 354 6.03 11.77 -14.78
N VAL A 355 6.05 11.36 -13.49
CA VAL A 355 4.82 11.16 -12.70
C VAL A 355 4.03 12.45 -12.54
N GLN A 356 4.71 13.58 -12.25
CA GLN A 356 4.06 14.88 -12.13
C GLN A 356 3.39 15.30 -13.44
N ALA A 357 4.15 15.26 -14.55
CA ALA A 357 3.62 15.64 -15.85
C ALA A 357 2.40 14.80 -16.26
N ASP A 358 2.45 13.48 -16.04
CA ASP A 358 1.32 12.59 -16.30
C ASP A 358 0.10 12.92 -15.42
N SER A 359 0.32 13.16 -14.13
CA SER A 359 -0.72 13.47 -13.15
C SER A 359 -1.41 14.81 -13.45
N ASP A 360 -0.63 15.85 -13.76
CA ASP A 360 -1.14 17.18 -14.09
C ASP A 360 -1.94 17.14 -15.41
N ARG A 361 -1.45 16.37 -16.39
CA ARG A 361 -2.18 16.16 -17.66
C ARG A 361 -3.53 15.52 -17.40
N VAL A 362 -3.58 14.41 -16.65
CA VAL A 362 -4.84 13.72 -16.33
C VAL A 362 -5.78 14.66 -15.59
N TRP A 363 -5.32 15.39 -14.56
CA TRP A 363 -6.16 16.31 -13.82
C TRP A 363 -6.78 17.40 -14.71
N ASN A 364 -5.95 18.02 -15.56
CA ASN A 364 -6.38 19.08 -16.46
C ASN A 364 -7.34 18.59 -17.56
N GLU A 365 -7.11 17.40 -18.11
CA GLU A 365 -7.95 16.83 -19.18
C GLU A 365 -9.30 16.32 -18.66
N VAL A 366 -9.31 15.77 -17.45
CA VAL A 366 -10.42 14.96 -16.96
C VAL A 366 -11.31 15.72 -15.99
N VAL A 367 -10.71 16.45 -15.05
CA VAL A 367 -11.42 17.15 -13.99
C VAL A 367 -11.75 18.59 -14.40
N LEU A 368 -10.78 19.34 -14.92
CA LEU A 368 -10.97 20.75 -15.23
C LEU A 368 -11.67 21.03 -16.56
N LYS A 369 -11.46 20.18 -17.57
CA LYS A 369 -12.13 20.32 -18.89
C LYS A 369 -13.48 19.62 -18.98
N GLY A 370 -13.85 18.81 -17.98
CA GLY A 370 -15.18 18.19 -17.87
C GLY A 370 -15.49 17.10 -18.91
N ASP A 371 -14.51 16.66 -19.70
CA ASP A 371 -14.76 15.79 -20.85
C ASP A 371 -14.83 14.28 -20.52
N ALA A 372 -14.56 13.86 -19.27
CA ALA A 372 -14.42 12.42 -18.99
C ALA A 372 -14.85 11.88 -17.60
N VAL A 373 -15.31 12.69 -16.65
CA VAL A 373 -15.83 12.16 -15.35
C VAL A 373 -17.31 12.48 -15.21
N GLY A 374 -18.15 11.44 -15.26
CA GLY A 374 -19.58 11.55 -14.94
C GLY A 374 -20.52 11.81 -16.12
N ARG A 375 -20.34 11.11 -17.24
CA ARG A 375 -21.47 10.70 -18.10
C ARG A 375 -21.74 9.22 -17.93
#